data_AF-A0A9E6F7Y9-F1
#
_entry.id   AF-A0A9E6F7Y9-F1
#
_cell.length_a   1.000
_cell.length_b   1.000
_cell.length_c   1.000
_cell.angle_alpha   90.00
_cell.angle_beta   90.00
_cell.angle_gamma   90.00
#
_symmetry.space_group_name_H-M   'P 1'
#
loop_
_entity.id
_entity.type
_entity.pdbx_description
1 polymer ?
#
loop_
_entity_poly.entity_id
_entity_poly.type
_entity_poly.pdbx_seq_one_letter_code
_entity_poly.pdbx_strand_id
1 'polypeptide(L)'
;SILDGWWREGYNGQNGWAIGKDESLPDHDAQNELDASLLYDLLEQEIVPAYYTRDSRNIPTRWIQTMRNSMASLLPVYNTHRMVAEYVEKYYKA
;
A
#
# COMPACT_ATOMS: atom_id res chain seq x y z
N SER A 1 -2.38 4.54 2.16
CA SER A 1 -1.41 5.34 2.93
C SER A 1 -0.75 6.32 1.98
N ILE A 2 -0.21 7.44 2.45
CA ILE A 2 0.73 8.25 1.67
C ILE A 2 2.01 7.44 1.41
N LEU A 3 2.80 7.83 0.40
CA LEU A 3 4.07 7.20 0.03
C LEU A 3 5.19 7.64 0.98
N ASP A 4 5.09 7.23 2.24
CA ASP A 4 6.11 7.48 3.27
C ASP A 4 6.56 6.18 3.94
N GLY A 5 7.80 6.19 4.44
CA GLY A 5 8.47 5.07 5.10
C GLY A 5 8.35 3.76 4.31
N TRP A 6 7.96 2.69 5.01
CA TRP A 6 7.87 1.35 4.44
C TRP A 6 6.89 1.25 3.26
N TRP A 7 5.84 2.09 3.22
CA TRP A 7 4.85 2.02 2.14
C TRP A 7 5.42 2.54 0.83
N ARG A 8 6.32 3.54 0.88
CA ARG A 8 7.08 4.00 -0.28
C ARG A 8 7.93 2.89 -0.89
N GLU A 9 8.54 2.06 -0.04
CA GLU A 9 9.39 0.94 -0.48
C GLU A 9 8.57 -0.22 -1.03
N GLY A 10 7.45 -0.55 -0.39
CA GLY A 10 6.68 -1.76 -0.67
C GLY A 10 5.56 -1.60 -1.69
N TYR A 11 5.11 -0.38 -1.97
CA TYR A 11 4.00 -0.16 -2.91
C TYR A 11 4.41 -0.41 -4.36
N ASN A 12 3.62 -1.20 -5.08
CA ASN A 12 3.89 -1.56 -6.48
C ASN A 12 2.75 -1.25 -7.45
N GLY A 13 1.77 -0.46 -7.02
CA GLY A 13 0.59 -0.11 -7.83
C GLY A 13 -0.50 -1.18 -7.90
N GLN A 14 -0.25 -2.40 -7.40
CA GLN A 14 -1.20 -3.52 -7.48
C GLN A 14 -1.53 -4.14 -6.12
N ASN A 15 -0.76 -3.79 -5.09
CA ASN A 15 -0.78 -4.41 -3.77
C ASN A 15 -1.46 -3.57 -2.67
N GLY A 16 -2.20 -2.53 -3.08
CA GLY A 16 -2.92 -1.62 -2.20
C GLY A 16 -3.18 -0.31 -2.91
N TRP A 17 -3.30 0.78 -2.14
CA TRP A 17 -3.52 2.11 -2.67
C TRP A 17 -2.61 3.15 -2.01
N ALA A 18 -2.05 4.03 -2.82
CA ALA A 18 -1.33 5.22 -2.40
C ALA A 18 -2.26 6.45 -2.39
N ILE A 19 -2.14 7.28 -1.36
CA ILE A 19 -2.81 8.58 -1.30
C ILE A 19 -1.82 9.57 -1.91
N GLY A 20 -2.21 10.14 -3.05
CA GLY A 20 -1.38 11.09 -3.78
C GLY A 20 -0.10 10.50 -4.38
N LYS A 21 0.78 11.43 -4.78
CA LYS A 21 2.11 11.13 -5.34
C LYS A 21 3.16 11.14 -4.24
N ASP A 22 4.38 10.72 -4.59
CA ASP A 22 5.54 10.86 -3.71
C ASP A 22 6.10 12.29 -3.74
N GLU A 23 5.27 13.23 -3.26
CA GLU A 23 5.55 14.67 -3.26
C GLU A 23 5.05 15.28 -1.94
N SER A 24 5.72 16.33 -1.47
CA SER A 24 5.32 17.07 -0.28
C SER A 24 5.32 18.57 -0.54
N LEU A 25 4.26 19.25 -0.14
CA LEU A 25 4.17 20.70 -0.16
C LEU A 25 4.95 21.31 1.03
N PRO A 26 5.54 22.51 0.87
CA PRO A 26 6.21 23.20 1.98
C PRO A 26 5.26 23.64 3.09
N ASP A 27 3.99 23.89 2.75
CA ASP A 27 2.96 24.26 3.70
C ASP A 27 2.19 23.02 4.15
N HIS A 28 2.17 22.78 5.46
CA HIS A 28 1.55 21.60 6.06
C HIS A 28 0.02 21.64 5.94
N ASP A 29 -0.59 22.82 6.05
CA ASP A 29 -2.05 22.93 5.96
C ASP A 29 -2.52 22.67 4.53
N ALA A 30 -1.83 23.23 3.52
CA ALA A 30 -2.06 22.89 2.12
C ALA A 30 -1.85 21.40 1.82
N GLN A 31 -0.82 20.76 2.41
CA GLN A 31 -0.61 19.31 2.26
C GLN A 31 -1.77 18.51 2.84
N ASN A 32 -2.25 18.87 4.02
CA ASN A 32 -3.37 18.20 4.68
C ASN A 32 -4.66 18.30 3.85
N GLU A 33 -4.96 19.49 3.31
CA GLU A 33 -6.12 19.69 2.44
C GLU A 33 -6.03 18.84 1.17
N LEU A 34 -4.86 18.81 0.54
CA LEU A 34 -4.60 18.00 -0.65
C LEU A 34 -4.77 16.50 -0.37
N ASP A 35 -4.12 15.99 0.69
CA ASP A 35 -4.18 14.57 1.04
C ASP A 35 -5.60 14.13 1.42
N ALA A 36 -6.36 15.00 2.09
CA ALA A 36 -7.77 14.75 2.39
C ALA A 36 -8.60 14.62 1.11
N SER A 37 -8.45 15.56 0.16
CA SER A 37 -9.15 15.48 -1.13
C SER A 37 -8.81 14.19 -1.88
N LEU A 38 -7.52 13.85 -1.97
CA LEU A 38 -7.05 12.66 -2.67
C LEU A 38 -7.52 11.37 -2.00
N LEU A 39 -7.63 11.36 -0.67
CA LEU A 39 -8.20 10.24 0.06
C LEU A 39 -9.69 10.06 -0.28
N TYR A 40 -10.48 11.14 -0.33
CA TYR A 40 -11.89 11.05 -0.71
C TYR A 40 -12.06 10.55 -2.15
N ASP A 41 -11.29 11.08 -3.09
CA ASP A 41 -11.31 10.63 -4.50
C ASP A 41 -10.97 9.13 -4.60
N LEU A 42 -9.94 8.69 -3.88
CA LEU A 42 -9.52 7.29 -3.85
C LEU A 42 -10.60 6.39 -3.23
N LEU A 43 -11.27 6.85 -2.17
CA LEU A 43 -12.36 6.11 -1.56
C LEU A 43 -13.52 5.95 -2.53
N GLU A 44 -13.98 7.04 -3.13
CA GLU A 44 -15.16 7.07 -3.99
C GLU A 44 -14.95 6.31 -5.31
N GLN A 45 -13.82 6.55 -5.98
CA GLN A 45 -13.60 6.06 -7.33
C GLN A 45 -12.98 4.66 -7.37
N GLU A 46 -12.19 4.30 -6.36
CA GLU A 46 -11.38 3.08 -6.39
C GLU A 46 -11.76 2.07 -5.31
N ILE A 47 -11.66 2.46 -4.03
CA ILE A 47 -11.75 1.53 -2.90
C ILE A 47 -13.19 1.04 -2.68
N VAL A 48 -14.16 1.96 -2.60
CA VAL A 48 -15.57 1.62 -2.38
C VAL A 48 -16.10 0.74 -3.53
N PRO A 49 -15.90 1.07 -4.82
CA PRO A 49 -16.30 0.20 -5.92
C PRO A 49 -15.61 -1.17 -5.89
N ALA A 50 -14.30 -1.23 -5.57
CA ALA A 50 -13.59 -2.49 -5.49
C ALA A 50 -14.15 -3.42 -4.40
N TYR A 51 -14.57 -2.86 -3.26
CA TYR A 51 -15.11 -3.62 -2.14
C TYR A 51 -16.56 -4.08 -2.38
N TYR A 52 -17.42 -3.21 -2.93
CA TYR A 52 -18.86 -3.50 -3.06
C TYR A 52 -19.27 -4.16 -4.38
N THR A 53 -18.47 -4.04 -5.45
CA THR A 53 -18.76 -4.69 -6.74
C THR A 53 -18.52 -6.18 -6.62
N ARG A 54 -19.55 -6.98 -6.88
CA ARG A 54 -19.52 -8.44 -6.74
C ARG A 54 -19.84 -9.14 -8.05
N ASP A 55 -19.23 -10.32 -8.25
CA ASP A 55 -19.56 -11.20 -9.38
C ASP A 55 -20.91 -11.91 -9.16
N SER A 56 -21.31 -12.75 -10.12
CA SER A 56 -22.56 -13.55 -10.05
C SER A 56 -22.62 -14.53 -8.88
N ARG A 57 -21.49 -14.78 -8.21
CA ARG A 57 -21.37 -15.63 -7.01
C ARG A 57 -21.26 -14.80 -5.73
N ASN A 58 -21.55 -13.51 -5.80
CA ASN A 58 -21.49 -12.57 -4.68
C ASN A 58 -20.06 -12.34 -4.14
N ILE A 59 -19.03 -12.52 -4.98
CA ILE A 59 -17.61 -12.40 -4.60
C ILE A 59 -17.05 -11.04 -5.06
N PRO A 60 -16.39 -10.25 -4.18
CA PRO A 60 -15.76 -8.99 -4.55
C PRO A 60 -14.39 -9.24 -5.18
N THR A 61 -14.38 -9.63 -6.45
CA THR A 61 -13.18 -10.13 -7.16
C THR A 61 -12.05 -9.12 -7.21
N ARG A 62 -12.36 -7.83 -7.46
CA ARG A 62 -11.36 -6.74 -7.48
C ARG A 62 -10.69 -6.58 -6.11
N TRP A 63 -11.47 -6.53 -5.03
CA TRP A 63 -10.94 -6.46 -3.67
C TRP A 63 -10.05 -7.67 -3.32
N ILE A 64 -10.51 -8.89 -3.62
CA ILE A 64 -9.74 -10.10 -3.37
C ILE A 64 -8.45 -10.12 -4.17
N GLN A 65 -8.46 -9.66 -5.41
CA GLN A 65 -7.24 -9.57 -6.22
C GLN A 65 -6.21 -8.65 -5.56
N THR A 66 -6.62 -7.46 -5.09
CA THR A 66 -5.72 -6.54 -4.37
C THR A 66 -5.18 -7.18 -3.09
N MET A 67 -6.01 -7.86 -2.30
CA MET A 67 -5.55 -8.57 -1.09
C MET A 67 -4.53 -9.66 -1.43
N ARG A 68 -4.77 -10.46 -2.48
CA ARG A 68 -3.85 -11.52 -2.91
C ARG A 68 -2.53 -10.96 -3.41
N ASN A 69 -2.56 -9.88 -4.18
CA ASN A 69 -1.37 -9.18 -4.64
C ASN A 69 -0.57 -8.64 -3.44
N SER A 70 -1.25 -8.09 -2.45
CA SER A 70 -0.64 -7.62 -1.19
C SER A 70 0.09 -8.72 -0.44
N MET A 71 -0.57 -9.85 -0.22
CA MET A 71 0.06 -11.00 0.43
C MET A 71 1.24 -11.54 -0.37
N ALA A 72 1.09 -11.65 -1.70
CA ALA A 72 2.11 -12.23 -2.56
C ALA A 72 3.38 -11.35 -2.66
N SER A 73 3.23 -10.03 -2.72
CA SER A 73 4.39 -9.13 -2.87
C SER A 73 5.02 -8.73 -1.54
N LEU A 74 4.23 -8.60 -0.46
CA LEU A 74 4.75 -8.07 0.79
C LEU A 74 5.27 -9.16 1.74
N LEU A 75 4.53 -10.25 1.95
CA LEU A 75 4.88 -11.24 3.00
C LEU A 75 6.29 -11.85 2.84
N PRO A 76 6.76 -12.20 1.62
CA PRO A 76 8.10 -12.79 1.47
C PRO A 76 9.24 -11.80 1.77
N VAL A 77 9.00 -10.51 1.58
CA VAL A 77 10.04 -9.46 1.67
C VAL A 77 9.98 -8.75 3.03
N TYR A 78 8.80 -8.37 3.51
CA TYR A 78 8.64 -7.57 4.72
C TYR A 78 8.30 -8.46 5.92
N ASN A 79 9.26 -9.29 6.32
CA ASN A 79 9.17 -10.13 7.52
C ASN A 79 10.46 -10.08 8.34
N THR A 80 10.33 -10.34 9.65
CA THR A 80 11.44 -10.27 10.61
C THR A 80 12.43 -11.41 10.44
N HIS A 81 12.01 -12.56 9.92
CA HIS A 81 12.89 -13.70 9.69
C HIS A 81 13.97 -13.34 8.66
N ARG A 82 13.58 -12.79 7.50
CA ARG A 82 14.50 -12.29 6.48
C ARG A 82 15.38 -11.17 7.05
N MET A 83 14.78 -10.20 7.74
CA MET A 83 15.52 -9.07 8.32
C MET A 83 16.65 -9.55 9.24
N VAL A 84 16.34 -10.41 10.21
CA VAL A 84 17.33 -10.92 11.18
C VAL A 84 18.38 -11.78 10.48
N ALA A 85 17.97 -12.66 9.57
CA ALA A 85 18.90 -13.48 8.80
C ALA A 85 19.90 -12.60 8.02
N GLU A 86 19.42 -11.58 7.31
CA GLU A 86 20.29 -10.66 6.57
C GLU A 86 21.20 -9.85 7.49
N TYR A 87 20.71 -9.40 8.65
CA TYR A 87 21.55 -8.72 9.64
C TYR A 87 22.70 -9.61 10.12
N VAL A 88 22.40 -10.89 10.41
CA VAL A 88 23.40 -11.85 10.87
C VAL A 88 24.43 -12.12 9.77
N GLU A 89 24.00 -12.44 8.55
CA GLU A 89 24.92 -12.74 7.44
C GLU A 89 25.80 -11.55 7.06
N LYS A 90 25.25 -10.32 7.04
CA LYS A 90 25.96 -9.14 6.52
C LYS A 90 26.86 -8.46 7.55
N TYR A 91 26.53 -8.57 8.84
CA TYR A 91 27.18 -7.75 9.87
C TYR A 91 27.71 -8.53 11.08
N TYR A 92 27.23 -9.74 11.34
CA TYR A 92 27.65 -10.52 12.52
C TYR A 92 28.46 -11.79 12.19
N LYS A 93 28.38 -12.29 10.96
CA LYS A 93 29.30 -13.34 10.49
C LYS A 93 30.59 -12.70 9.97
N ALA A 94 31.71 -13.20 10.50
CA ALA A 94 33.07 -12.83 10.09
C ALA A 94 33.48 -13.56 8.81
#